data_AF-A0A7K8A1D6-F1
#
_entry.id   AF-A0A7K8A1D6-F1
#
_cell.length_a   1.000
_cell.length_b   1.000
_cell.length_c   1.000
_cell.angle_alpha   90.00
_cell.angle_beta   90.00
_cell.angle_gamma   90.00
#
_symmetry.space_group_name_H-M   'P 1'
#
loop_
_entity.id
_entity.type
_entity.pdbx_description
1 polymer ?
#
loop_
_entity_poly.entity_id
_entity_poly.type
_entity_poly.pdbx_seq_one_letter_code
_entity_poly.pdbx_strand_id
1 'polypeptide(L)'
;MGILSQLSILHLLWAALVICQYEDYDFEDEYGGEPDQLPYYFNPNTQVEVPRFPFPVECAKECFCPPAFPLSMYCDHRKLKTIPNIPSHVQQLYLQNNNIEAVPAGPFTNVTFVREINLSYNKIKFHMIDHGVFAKLSNLVQLHLQHNELEEFPFPLPSSLERLLLGFNKISHLPGNALEGLPNMTTLDLCNNLLDDSVFKEKPFSNMKNLMQLNLCNNKLQTMPPDLPPSLRHLSLENNSISHIPENYFNRLPQIIALRMSHNNLQNIPHNTFNLPNLLELNLGHNKLKEVFYIPRSLQHLYIEDNEIENINVTVMCPTLDPLNIKQLTYIRVDQNKLMSPISTYAFFCFPLIRTIYYGEQNVTVNRPTQLRTPVFRRFLTPEEFQEAEDNHETLTQETEEDHEAEDSYFHPYY
;
A
#
# COMPACT_ATOMS: atom_id res chain seq x y z
N MET A 1 -36.65 -22.02 -32.04
CA MET A 1 -36.33 -20.72 -31.40
C MET A 1 -35.86 -21.06 -29.99
N GLY A 2 -34.59 -21.33 -29.72
CA GLY A 2 -33.37 -20.58 -30.07
C GLY A 2 -32.82 -20.04 -28.75
N ILE A 3 -32.06 -20.86 -28.00
CA ILE A 3 -30.59 -20.73 -27.79
C ILE A 3 -30.19 -19.29 -27.43
N LEU A 4 -29.87 -19.04 -26.15
CA LEU A 4 -28.83 -18.13 -25.62
C LEU A 4 -29.05 -17.92 -24.10
N SER A 5 -28.53 -18.83 -23.28
CA SER A 5 -28.29 -18.61 -21.83
C SER A 5 -27.03 -19.34 -21.34
N GLN A 6 -26.07 -19.50 -22.24
CA GLN A 6 -24.73 -19.96 -21.93
C GLN A 6 -23.78 -19.05 -22.70
N LEU A 7 -23.42 -17.91 -22.09
CA LEU A 7 -22.30 -17.04 -22.45
C LEU A 7 -22.24 -15.86 -21.45
N SER A 8 -21.83 -16.13 -20.21
CA SER A 8 -21.18 -15.12 -19.37
C SER A 8 -20.22 -15.71 -18.31
N ILE A 9 -19.96 -17.01 -18.35
CA ILE A 9 -19.08 -17.73 -17.40
C ILE A 9 -17.62 -17.78 -17.91
N LEU A 10 -17.24 -16.95 -18.88
CA LEU A 10 -15.88 -16.94 -19.45
C LEU A 10 -15.19 -15.57 -19.47
N HIS A 11 -15.51 -14.68 -18.54
CA HIS A 11 -14.76 -13.42 -18.33
C HIS A 11 -14.41 -13.12 -16.85
N LEU A 12 -14.43 -14.13 -15.98
CA LEU A 12 -14.07 -14.01 -14.56
C LEU A 12 -12.86 -14.89 -14.17
N LEU A 13 -11.95 -15.13 -15.11
CA LEU A 13 -10.76 -15.95 -14.90
C LEU A 13 -9.43 -15.28 -15.28
N TRP A 14 -9.35 -13.94 -15.36
CA TRP A 14 -8.11 -13.23 -15.66
C TRP A 14 -7.90 -11.94 -14.83
N ALA A 15 -8.26 -11.98 -13.55
CA ALA A 15 -7.94 -10.91 -12.59
C ALA A 15 -7.57 -11.47 -11.21
N ALA A 16 -6.74 -12.51 -11.20
CA ALA A 16 -6.10 -13.03 -10.01
C ALA A 16 -4.62 -13.25 -10.33
N LEU A 17 -3.84 -12.18 -10.26
CA LEU A 17 -2.38 -12.17 -10.11
C LEU A 17 -1.94 -10.70 -9.99
N VAL A 18 -2.16 -10.11 -8.82
CA VAL A 18 -1.28 -9.07 -8.27
C VAL A 18 -1.19 -9.35 -6.78
N ILE A 19 -0.19 -10.15 -6.43
CA ILE A 19 0.34 -10.25 -5.07
C ILE A 19 1.25 -9.03 -4.92
N CYS A 20 0.92 -8.10 -4.02
CA CYS A 20 1.92 -7.18 -3.49
C CYS A 20 2.42 -7.76 -2.17
N GLN A 21 3.50 -8.52 -2.25
CA GLN A 21 4.50 -8.57 -1.18
C GLN A 21 5.30 -7.27 -1.27
N TYR A 22 5.50 -6.62 -0.14
CA TYR A 22 6.58 -5.65 0.05
C TYR A 22 7.52 -6.32 1.05
N GLU A 23 8.50 -7.04 0.52
CA GLU A 23 9.71 -7.43 1.25
C GLU A 23 10.79 -6.40 0.91
N ASP A 24 11.58 -6.06 1.93
CA ASP A 24 12.72 -5.15 1.85
C ASP A 24 13.68 -5.56 0.72
N TYR A 25 13.95 -4.65 -0.20
CA TYR A 25 14.98 -4.83 -1.23
C TYR A 25 16.27 -4.12 -0.80
N ASP A 26 17.21 -4.91 -0.27
CA ASP A 26 18.64 -4.61 -0.33
C ASP A 26 19.15 -4.96 -1.74
N PHE A 27 19.79 -3.99 -2.39
CA PHE A 27 20.46 -4.16 -3.69
C PHE A 27 21.91 -4.55 -3.41
N GLU A 28 22.31 -5.82 -3.56
CA GLU A 28 23.59 -6.25 -4.15
C GLU A 28 23.48 -7.73 -4.56
N ASP A 29 24.00 -8.03 -5.77
CA ASP A 29 24.21 -9.36 -6.38
C ASP A 29 22.92 -10.14 -6.74
N GLU A 30 22.64 -10.50 -8.00
CA GLU A 30 23.38 -11.52 -8.75
C GLU A 30 22.90 -11.55 -10.22
N TYR A 31 23.85 -11.59 -11.16
CA TYR A 31 23.59 -11.87 -12.58
C TYR A 31 23.28 -13.37 -12.78
N GLY A 32 22.16 -13.72 -13.42
CA GLY A 32 21.89 -15.11 -13.79
C GLY A 32 20.73 -15.35 -14.78
N GLY A 33 21.09 -15.67 -16.04
CA GLY A 33 20.40 -16.64 -16.91
C GLY A 33 19.10 -16.25 -17.64
N GLU A 34 19.18 -16.01 -18.96
CA GLU A 34 18.01 -15.93 -19.86
C GLU A 34 17.30 -17.30 -20.01
N PRO A 35 15.96 -17.38 -19.97
CA PRO A 35 15.22 -18.53 -20.49
C PRO A 35 14.75 -18.32 -21.94
N ASP A 36 14.79 -19.43 -22.69
CA ASP A 36 14.68 -19.56 -24.14
C ASP A 36 13.48 -18.85 -24.83
N GLN A 37 13.80 -18.27 -25.99
CA GLN A 37 12.89 -17.56 -26.88
C GLN A 37 11.89 -18.50 -27.58
N LEU A 38 10.58 -18.23 -27.45
CA LEU A 38 9.57 -18.68 -28.40
C LEU A 38 9.48 -17.66 -29.57
N PRO A 39 9.53 -18.09 -30.84
CA PRO A 39 9.58 -17.17 -31.97
C PRO A 39 8.22 -16.53 -32.22
N TYR A 40 8.12 -15.22 -31.94
CA TYR A 40 7.00 -14.40 -32.38
C TYR A 40 7.06 -14.22 -33.91
N TYR A 41 6.12 -14.83 -34.63
CA TYR A 41 5.91 -14.53 -36.05
C TYR A 41 5.36 -13.10 -36.20
N PHE A 42 6.24 -12.18 -36.57
CA PHE A 42 5.83 -10.88 -37.10
C PHE A 42 5.17 -11.10 -38.47
N ASN A 43 3.87 -10.77 -38.56
CA ASN A 43 3.20 -10.64 -39.86
C ASN A 43 3.66 -9.31 -40.51
N PRO A 44 4.42 -9.34 -41.62
CA PRO A 44 5.05 -8.12 -42.18
C PRO A 44 4.07 -7.14 -42.82
N ASN A 45 2.77 -7.47 -42.90
CA ASN A 45 1.80 -6.78 -43.75
C ASN A 45 0.76 -5.93 -43.00
N THR A 46 0.79 -5.86 -41.67
CA THR A 46 0.01 -4.84 -40.94
C THR A 46 0.82 -3.56 -40.85
N GLN A 47 0.58 -2.63 -41.78
CA GLN A 47 0.94 -1.23 -41.59
C GLN A 47 0.12 -0.72 -40.40
N VAL A 48 0.70 -0.83 -39.21
CA VAL A 48 0.25 -0.04 -38.06
C VAL A 48 0.58 1.40 -38.44
N GLU A 49 -0.44 2.16 -38.82
CA GLU A 49 -0.31 3.60 -38.98
C GLU A 49 0.02 4.20 -37.62
N VAL A 50 1.31 4.29 -37.30
CA VAL A 50 1.80 5.14 -36.22
C VAL A 50 1.32 6.55 -36.56
N PRO A 51 0.57 7.23 -35.69
CA PRO A 51 0.13 8.60 -35.93
C PRO A 51 1.35 9.44 -36.32
N ARG A 52 1.41 9.86 -37.59
CA ARG A 52 2.50 10.71 -38.08
C ARG A 52 2.29 12.09 -37.48
N PHE A 53 2.89 12.34 -36.32
CA PHE A 53 3.04 13.69 -35.82
C PHE A 53 3.94 14.46 -36.81
N PRO A 54 3.50 15.62 -37.32
CA PRO A 54 4.32 16.42 -38.21
C PRO A 54 5.56 16.91 -37.44
N PHE A 55 6.75 16.51 -37.90
CA PHE A 55 8.02 17.04 -37.40
C PHE A 55 8.23 18.48 -37.92
N PRO A 56 8.89 19.36 -37.14
CA PRO A 56 9.52 19.09 -35.84
C PRO A 56 8.58 19.39 -34.67
N VAL A 57 8.43 18.40 -33.78
CA VAL A 57 7.76 18.58 -32.49
C VAL A 57 8.68 19.44 -31.61
N GLU A 58 8.22 20.65 -31.26
CA GLU A 58 8.99 21.58 -30.43
C GLU A 58 9.35 20.95 -29.07
N CYS A 59 10.58 21.09 -28.61
CA CYS A 59 11.03 20.55 -27.31
C CYS A 59 11.95 21.56 -26.61
N ALA A 60 11.91 21.62 -25.28
CA ALA A 60 12.86 22.40 -24.51
C ALA A 60 14.28 21.84 -24.69
N LYS A 61 15.29 22.71 -24.82
CA LYS A 61 16.67 22.32 -25.17
C LYS A 61 17.34 21.47 -24.10
N GLU A 62 16.98 21.74 -22.85
CA GLU A 62 17.43 21.06 -21.65
C GLU A 62 16.71 19.72 -21.42
N CYS A 63 15.66 19.42 -22.19
CA CYS A 63 14.83 18.23 -22.04
C CYS A 63 14.96 17.29 -23.24
N PHE A 64 14.39 16.10 -23.08
CA PHE A 64 14.31 15.10 -24.14
C PHE A 64 12.85 14.78 -24.45
N CYS A 65 12.49 14.88 -25.73
CA CYS A 65 11.17 14.50 -26.25
C CYS A 65 11.36 13.35 -27.26
N PRO A 66 11.05 12.10 -26.89
CA PRO A 66 11.25 10.94 -27.76
C PRO A 66 10.28 10.98 -28.96
N PRO A 67 10.77 10.77 -30.20
CA PRO A 67 9.91 10.74 -31.39
C PRO A 67 8.81 9.67 -31.36
N ALA A 68 9.06 8.56 -30.65
CA ALA A 68 8.09 7.48 -30.47
C ALA A 68 6.95 7.85 -29.49
N PHE A 69 7.21 8.79 -28.56
CA PHE A 69 6.23 9.28 -27.58
C PHE A 69 6.22 10.82 -27.61
N PRO A 70 5.70 11.42 -28.68
CA PRO A 70 5.81 12.87 -28.93
C PRO A 70 4.97 13.73 -27.97
N LEU A 71 4.18 13.11 -27.10
CA LEU A 71 3.37 13.79 -26.08
C LEU A 71 4.06 13.82 -24.71
N SER A 72 5.25 13.22 -24.58
CA SER A 72 5.98 13.09 -23.33
C SER A 72 7.25 13.93 -23.37
N MET A 73 7.51 14.70 -22.30
CA MET A 73 8.72 15.52 -22.16
C MET A 73 9.47 15.13 -20.88
N TYR A 74 10.72 14.70 -21.05
CA TYR A 74 11.60 14.22 -19.98
C TYR A 74 12.66 15.27 -19.64
N CYS A 75 12.55 15.84 -18.45
CA CYS A 75 13.41 16.87 -17.90
C CYS A 75 13.96 16.46 -16.51
N ASP A 76 13.83 15.19 -16.12
CA ASP A 76 14.21 14.61 -14.84
C ASP A 76 15.75 14.48 -14.66
N HIS A 77 16.26 14.41 -13.43
CA HIS A 77 17.69 14.14 -13.13
C HIS A 77 18.72 15.07 -13.79
N ARG A 78 18.34 16.32 -14.10
CA ARG A 78 19.17 17.26 -14.90
C ARG A 78 19.70 18.45 -14.11
N LYS A 79 19.51 18.45 -12.77
CA LYS A 79 19.89 19.55 -11.86
C LYS A 79 19.27 20.89 -12.27
N LEU A 80 18.10 20.85 -12.90
CA LEU A 80 17.37 22.05 -13.32
C LEU A 80 17.00 22.87 -12.08
N LYS A 81 17.15 24.19 -12.18
CA LYS A 81 16.76 25.13 -11.12
C LYS A 81 15.38 25.74 -11.37
N THR A 82 14.92 25.71 -12.61
CA THR A 82 13.69 26.34 -13.06
C THR A 82 12.96 25.41 -14.02
N ILE A 83 11.64 25.53 -14.07
CA ILE A 83 10.82 24.80 -15.02
C ILE A 83 11.05 25.41 -16.42
N PRO A 84 11.41 24.61 -17.44
CA PRO A 84 11.59 25.08 -18.81
C PRO A 84 10.25 25.44 -19.45
N ASN A 85 10.25 26.22 -20.53
CA ASN A 85 9.00 26.46 -21.27
C ASN A 85 8.45 25.15 -21.83
N ILE A 86 7.18 24.88 -21.55
CA ILE A 86 6.53 23.62 -21.91
C ILE A 86 5.78 23.80 -23.23
N PRO A 87 6.08 22.99 -24.27
CA PRO A 87 5.35 23.00 -25.52
C PRO A 87 3.87 22.62 -25.34
N SER A 88 2.98 23.17 -26.16
CA SER A 88 1.52 23.04 -26.00
C SER A 88 0.97 21.62 -26.20
N HIS A 89 1.68 20.75 -26.92
CA HIS A 89 1.26 19.38 -27.20
C HIS A 89 1.62 18.39 -26.07
N VAL A 90 2.44 18.80 -25.09
CA VAL A 90 2.90 17.92 -24.02
C VAL A 90 1.72 17.51 -23.13
N GLN A 91 1.55 16.20 -22.95
CA GLN A 91 0.58 15.59 -22.05
C GLN A 91 1.22 15.05 -20.77
N GLN A 92 2.46 14.57 -20.85
CA GLN A 92 3.20 14.00 -19.72
C GLN A 92 4.50 14.76 -19.53
N LEU A 93 4.69 15.30 -18.33
CA LEU A 93 5.83 16.14 -17.99
C LEU A 93 6.59 15.58 -16.79
N TYR A 94 7.83 15.17 -17.02
CA TYR A 94 8.70 14.58 -16.00
C TYR A 94 9.81 15.56 -15.62
N LEU A 95 9.72 16.13 -14.41
CA LEU A 95 10.66 17.13 -13.86
C LEU A 95 11.25 16.67 -12.51
N GLN A 96 11.10 15.40 -12.16
CA GLN A 96 11.55 14.86 -10.88
C GLN A 96 13.08 14.84 -10.73
N ASN A 97 13.56 14.79 -9.49
CA ASN A 97 14.99 14.73 -9.17
C ASN A 97 15.79 15.91 -9.76
N ASN A 98 15.30 17.13 -9.49
CA ASN A 98 15.94 18.37 -9.89
C ASN A 98 16.11 19.30 -8.67
N ASN A 99 16.56 20.53 -8.90
CA ASN A 99 16.74 21.56 -7.87
C ASN A 99 15.74 22.71 -8.06
N ILE A 100 14.51 22.40 -8.48
CA ILE A 100 13.47 23.40 -8.75
C ILE A 100 12.92 23.90 -7.42
N GLU A 101 12.89 25.23 -7.25
CA GLU A 101 12.40 25.87 -6.02
C GLU A 101 11.03 26.57 -6.23
N ALA A 102 10.66 26.86 -7.48
CA ALA A 102 9.49 27.66 -7.82
C ALA A 102 8.69 27.06 -8.97
N VAL A 103 7.37 27.31 -8.95
CA VAL A 103 6.43 26.94 -10.01
C VAL A 103 5.78 28.22 -10.54
N PRO A 104 6.47 28.96 -11.43
CA PRO A 104 5.91 30.16 -12.05
C PRO A 104 4.84 29.81 -13.10
N ALA A 105 3.92 30.72 -13.38
CA ALA A 105 2.86 30.53 -14.37
C ALA A 105 3.37 30.58 -15.82
N GLY A 106 4.47 31.29 -16.07
CA GLY A 106 5.06 31.51 -17.40
C GLY A 106 5.22 30.23 -18.23
N PRO A 107 5.97 29.23 -17.75
CA PRO A 107 6.17 27.94 -18.42
C PRO A 107 4.90 27.19 -18.82
N PHE A 108 3.79 27.41 -18.09
CA PHE A 108 2.51 26.71 -18.28
C PHE A 108 1.51 27.51 -19.13
N THR A 109 1.84 28.72 -19.59
CA THR A 109 0.89 29.66 -20.21
C THR A 109 0.17 29.08 -21.43
N ASN A 110 0.87 28.28 -22.26
CA ASN A 110 0.32 27.70 -23.49
C ASN A 110 -0.02 26.21 -23.35
N VAL A 111 0.03 25.66 -22.13
CA VAL A 111 -0.14 24.23 -21.87
C VAL A 111 -1.59 23.93 -21.57
N THR A 112 -2.28 23.28 -22.50
CA THR A 112 -3.72 22.96 -22.36
C THR A 112 -4.00 21.48 -22.19
N PHE A 113 -3.12 20.60 -22.67
CA PHE A 113 -3.38 19.16 -22.74
C PHE A 113 -2.63 18.32 -21.70
N VAL A 114 -1.89 18.96 -20.79
CA VAL A 114 -1.15 18.24 -19.76
C VAL A 114 -2.09 17.44 -18.86
N ARG A 115 -1.79 16.15 -18.73
CA ARG A 115 -2.53 15.19 -17.91
C ARG A 115 -1.73 14.73 -16.71
N GLU A 116 -0.40 14.71 -16.81
CA GLU A 116 0.49 14.27 -15.74
C GLU A 116 1.67 15.23 -15.61
N ILE A 117 1.90 15.71 -14.39
CA ILE A 117 3.07 16.50 -14.03
C ILE A 117 3.76 15.83 -12.85
N ASN A 118 5.02 15.45 -13.06
CA ASN A 118 5.87 14.95 -12.01
C ASN A 118 6.94 15.97 -11.59
N LEU A 119 6.74 16.60 -10.43
CA LEU A 119 7.65 17.57 -9.80
C LEU A 119 8.24 17.01 -8.49
N SER A 120 8.20 15.69 -8.30
CA SER A 120 8.72 15.06 -7.08
C SER A 120 10.23 15.21 -6.93
N TYR A 121 10.75 15.08 -5.70
CA TYR A 121 12.18 15.19 -5.41
C TYR A 121 12.78 16.50 -5.96
N ASN A 122 12.20 17.62 -5.53
CA ASN A 122 12.66 18.98 -5.81
C ASN A 122 12.72 19.77 -4.50
N LYS A 123 12.83 21.10 -4.56
CA LYS A 123 12.92 21.98 -3.39
C LYS A 123 11.81 23.02 -3.40
N ILE A 124 10.65 22.66 -3.95
CA ILE A 124 9.53 23.59 -4.14
C ILE A 124 8.97 23.98 -2.78
N LYS A 125 8.79 25.28 -2.58
CA LYS A 125 8.15 25.86 -1.39
C LYS A 125 6.80 26.43 -1.75
N PHE A 126 5.85 26.41 -0.82
CA PHE A 126 4.46 26.82 -1.09
C PHE A 126 4.37 28.26 -1.62
N HIS A 127 5.08 29.19 -0.99
CA HIS A 127 5.10 30.61 -1.37
C HIS A 127 5.75 30.91 -2.73
N MET A 128 6.42 29.92 -3.33
CA MET A 128 7.07 30.02 -4.65
C MET A 128 6.23 29.38 -5.77
N ILE A 129 4.99 28.95 -5.46
CA ILE A 129 4.01 28.48 -6.43
C ILE A 129 3.11 29.66 -6.80
N ASP A 130 3.10 30.04 -8.08
CA ASP A 130 2.22 31.11 -8.56
C ASP A 130 0.76 30.71 -8.35
N HIS A 131 -0.03 31.62 -7.77
CA HIS A 131 -1.42 31.36 -7.41
C HIS A 131 -2.24 30.91 -8.63
N GLY A 132 -2.83 29.72 -8.53
CA GLY A 132 -3.69 29.13 -9.55
C GLY A 132 -2.96 28.62 -10.79
N VAL A 133 -1.64 28.44 -10.75
CA VAL A 133 -0.87 27.85 -11.86
C VAL A 133 -1.41 26.48 -12.27
N PHE A 134 -1.70 25.61 -11.29
CA PHE A 134 -2.27 24.29 -11.55
C PHE A 134 -3.75 24.34 -11.91
N ALA A 135 -4.53 25.25 -11.32
CA ALA A 135 -5.97 25.37 -11.60
C ALA A 135 -6.27 25.70 -13.08
N LYS A 136 -5.34 26.34 -13.80
CA LYS A 136 -5.46 26.61 -15.25
C LYS A 136 -5.33 25.34 -16.10
N LEU A 137 -4.76 24.26 -15.56
CA LEU A 137 -4.50 23.01 -16.27
C LEU A 137 -5.73 22.10 -16.20
N SER A 138 -6.77 22.43 -16.97
CA SER A 138 -8.09 21.80 -16.90
C SER A 138 -8.12 20.32 -17.25
N ASN A 139 -7.08 19.76 -17.86
CA ASN A 139 -6.96 18.33 -18.19
C ASN A 139 -6.02 17.55 -17.26
N LEU A 140 -5.49 18.19 -16.21
CA LEU A 140 -4.53 17.57 -15.29
C LEU A 140 -5.21 16.48 -14.46
N VAL A 141 -4.75 15.25 -14.59
CA VAL A 141 -5.27 14.07 -13.91
C VAL A 141 -4.39 13.69 -12.72
N GLN A 142 -3.06 13.79 -12.88
CA GLN A 142 -2.09 13.37 -11.87
C GLN A 142 -1.06 14.48 -11.60
N LEU A 143 -0.86 14.79 -10.32
CA LEU A 143 0.13 15.76 -9.87
C LEU A 143 0.99 15.14 -8.77
N HIS A 144 2.30 15.05 -9.04
CA HIS A 144 3.28 14.51 -8.11
C HIS A 144 4.12 15.67 -7.56
N LEU A 145 4.01 15.92 -6.26
CA LEU A 145 4.73 16.95 -5.51
C LEU A 145 5.40 16.35 -4.26
N GLN A 146 5.51 15.03 -4.15
CA GLN A 146 6.16 14.37 -3.03
C GLN A 146 7.67 14.68 -2.98
N HIS A 147 8.27 14.62 -1.78
CA HIS A 147 9.67 15.00 -1.56
C HIS A 147 9.99 16.43 -2.04
N ASN A 148 9.27 17.40 -1.48
CA ASN A 148 9.51 18.84 -1.65
C ASN A 148 9.55 19.52 -0.27
N GLU A 149 9.50 20.86 -0.23
CA GLU A 149 9.52 21.65 1.01
C GLU A 149 8.21 22.43 1.22
N LEU A 150 7.07 21.87 0.79
CA LEU A 150 5.78 22.54 0.91
C LEU A 150 5.35 22.66 2.39
N GLU A 151 5.17 23.88 2.88
CA GLU A 151 4.69 24.14 4.25
C GLU A 151 3.15 24.15 4.36
N GLU A 152 2.46 24.36 3.24
CA GLU A 152 0.99 24.40 3.15
C GLU A 152 0.49 23.60 1.95
N PHE A 153 -0.80 23.20 2.01
CA PHE A 153 -1.46 22.49 0.92
C PHE A 153 -1.58 23.38 -0.34
N PRO A 154 -1.13 22.92 -1.53
CA PRO A 154 -1.19 23.73 -2.75
C PRO A 154 -2.65 23.88 -3.24
N PHE A 155 -3.13 25.12 -3.31
CA PHE A 155 -4.48 25.47 -3.74
C PHE A 155 -4.47 26.81 -4.53
N PRO A 156 -5.34 27.03 -5.53
CA PRO A 156 -6.36 26.11 -6.07
C PRO A 156 -5.83 25.06 -7.05
N LEU A 157 -6.53 23.92 -7.12
CA LEU A 157 -6.26 22.78 -7.99
C LEU A 157 -7.38 22.60 -9.04
N PRO A 158 -7.09 21.95 -10.19
CA PRO A 158 -8.08 21.76 -11.24
C PRO A 158 -9.08 20.64 -10.87
N SER A 159 -10.34 20.80 -11.28
CA SER A 159 -11.43 19.85 -10.95
C SER A 159 -11.30 18.48 -11.63
N SER A 160 -10.44 18.37 -12.65
CA SER A 160 -10.10 17.13 -13.34
C SER A 160 -9.12 16.23 -12.58
N LEU A 161 -8.51 16.74 -11.50
CA LEU A 161 -7.47 16.03 -10.78
C LEU A 161 -8.04 14.77 -10.10
N GLU A 162 -7.42 13.63 -10.39
CA GLU A 162 -7.78 12.32 -9.84
C GLU A 162 -6.77 11.84 -8.78
N ARG A 163 -5.50 12.19 -8.95
CA ARG A 163 -4.42 11.74 -8.05
C ARG A 163 -3.51 12.90 -7.67
N LEU A 164 -3.34 13.08 -6.36
CA LEU A 164 -2.45 14.08 -5.79
C LEU A 164 -1.51 13.42 -4.78
N LEU A 165 -0.21 13.49 -5.08
CA LEU A 165 0.83 12.96 -4.21
C LEU A 165 1.62 14.11 -3.58
N LEU A 166 1.51 14.25 -2.27
CA LEU A 166 2.13 15.30 -1.46
C LEU A 166 2.98 14.72 -0.32
N GLY A 167 3.32 13.44 -0.39
CA GLY A 167 4.11 12.78 0.64
C GLY A 167 5.48 13.43 0.86
N PHE A 168 6.07 13.30 2.05
CA PHE A 168 7.41 13.82 2.37
C PHE A 168 7.54 15.33 2.07
N ASN A 169 6.64 16.12 2.66
CA ASN A 169 6.68 17.58 2.65
C ASN A 169 6.67 18.09 4.11
N LYS A 170 6.40 19.38 4.31
CA LYS A 170 6.32 20.01 5.63
C LYS A 170 4.92 20.58 5.89
N ILE A 171 3.89 19.98 5.27
CA ILE A 171 2.53 20.53 5.30
C ILE A 171 1.99 20.42 6.73
N SER A 172 1.72 21.56 7.36
CA SER A 172 1.08 21.63 8.67
C SER A 172 -0.32 22.23 8.64
N HIS A 173 -0.71 22.85 7.52
CA HIS A 173 -2.00 23.51 7.37
C HIS A 173 -2.69 23.09 6.07
N LEU A 174 -3.98 22.80 6.17
CA LEU A 174 -4.87 22.52 5.04
C LEU A 174 -6.15 23.35 5.22
N PRO A 175 -6.36 24.39 4.39
CA PRO A 175 -7.59 25.19 4.44
C PRO A 175 -8.84 24.35 4.16
N GLY A 176 -9.98 24.64 4.79
CA GLY A 176 -11.20 23.84 4.65
C GLY A 176 -11.77 23.79 3.23
N ASN A 177 -11.52 24.83 2.42
CA ASN A 177 -11.90 24.89 1.02
C ASN A 177 -10.82 24.34 0.06
N ALA A 178 -9.67 23.88 0.57
CA ALA A 178 -8.55 23.47 -0.27
C ALA A 178 -8.86 22.24 -1.16
N LEU A 179 -9.79 21.41 -0.70
CA LEU A 179 -10.24 20.20 -1.40
C LEU A 179 -11.64 20.38 -2.03
N GLU A 180 -12.21 21.59 -1.94
CA GLU A 180 -13.50 21.91 -2.54
C GLU A 180 -13.39 21.92 -4.08
N GLY A 181 -14.38 21.37 -4.77
CA GLY A 181 -14.40 21.37 -6.24
C GLY A 181 -13.49 20.32 -6.90
N LEU A 182 -13.02 19.31 -6.16
CA LEU A 182 -12.24 18.17 -6.69
C LEU A 182 -13.08 16.88 -6.74
N PRO A 183 -14.14 16.82 -7.58
CA PRO A 183 -15.08 15.70 -7.57
C PRO A 183 -14.44 14.39 -8.04
N ASN A 184 -13.40 14.45 -8.88
CA ASN A 184 -12.77 13.28 -9.49
C ASN A 184 -11.63 12.69 -8.66
N MET A 185 -11.26 13.32 -7.55
CA MET A 185 -10.14 12.86 -6.73
C MET A 185 -10.40 11.44 -6.19
N THR A 186 -9.52 10.51 -6.51
CA THR A 186 -9.57 9.10 -6.08
C THR A 186 -8.45 8.76 -5.11
N THR A 187 -7.29 9.43 -5.22
CA THR A 187 -6.11 9.17 -4.38
C THR A 187 -5.53 10.49 -3.87
N LEU A 188 -5.40 10.59 -2.55
CA LEU A 188 -4.69 11.67 -1.89
C LEU A 188 -3.65 11.10 -0.93
N ASP A 189 -2.38 11.38 -1.22
CA ASP A 189 -1.27 11.00 -0.36
C ASP A 189 -0.69 12.22 0.35
N LEU A 190 -0.78 12.21 1.68
CA LEU A 190 -0.26 13.22 2.59
C LEU A 190 0.69 12.59 3.63
N CYS A 191 1.24 11.39 3.36
CA CYS A 191 2.15 10.75 4.28
C CYS A 191 3.43 11.56 4.54
N ASN A 192 4.06 11.42 5.70
CA ASN A 192 5.31 12.11 6.03
C ASN A 192 5.16 13.65 5.91
N ASN A 193 4.20 14.20 6.67
CA ASN A 193 3.95 15.64 6.76
C ASN A 193 3.84 16.04 8.24
N LEU A 194 3.38 17.26 8.52
CA LEU A 194 3.28 17.82 9.87
C LEU A 194 1.83 18.07 10.27
N LEU A 195 0.88 17.33 9.69
CA LEU A 195 -0.56 17.50 9.93
C LEU A 195 -0.90 17.09 11.37
N ASP A 196 -1.71 17.90 12.03
CA ASP A 196 -2.32 17.60 13.32
C ASP A 196 -3.86 17.63 13.22
N ASP A 197 -4.53 17.33 14.33
CA ASP A 197 -6.00 17.24 14.39
C ASP A 197 -6.72 18.54 13.97
N SER A 198 -6.05 19.70 13.97
CA SER A 198 -6.65 20.98 13.59
C SER A 198 -7.09 21.02 12.13
N VAL A 199 -6.46 20.22 11.26
CA VAL A 199 -6.77 20.08 9.84
C VAL A 199 -8.21 19.62 9.60
N PHE A 200 -8.80 18.88 10.55
CA PHE A 200 -10.15 18.34 10.39
C PHE A 200 -11.26 19.28 10.86
N LYS A 201 -10.94 20.43 11.50
CA LYS A 201 -11.95 21.36 12.05
C LYS A 201 -12.94 21.85 11.01
N GLU A 202 -12.47 22.08 9.79
CA GLU A 202 -13.28 22.59 8.67
C GLU A 202 -13.82 21.48 7.76
N LYS A 203 -13.67 20.21 8.17
CA LYS A 203 -14.20 19.03 7.45
C LYS A 203 -13.80 18.95 5.97
N PRO A 204 -12.51 19.12 5.63
CA PRO A 204 -12.06 19.30 4.24
C PRO A 204 -12.34 18.07 3.35
N PHE A 205 -12.47 16.86 3.93
CA PHE A 205 -12.70 15.61 3.20
C PHE A 205 -14.18 15.28 2.96
N SER A 206 -15.11 16.00 3.61
CA SER A 206 -16.54 15.63 3.68
C SER A 206 -17.24 15.57 2.31
N ASN A 207 -16.78 16.36 1.33
CA ASN A 207 -17.35 16.44 0.00
C ASN A 207 -16.64 15.58 -1.06
N MET A 208 -15.61 14.82 -0.68
CA MET A 208 -14.79 14.04 -1.61
C MET A 208 -15.44 12.68 -1.95
N LYS A 209 -16.53 12.72 -2.73
CA LYS A 209 -17.38 11.56 -3.02
C LYS A 209 -16.69 10.39 -3.71
N ASN A 210 -15.60 10.63 -4.45
CA ASN A 210 -14.88 9.59 -5.19
C ASN A 210 -13.54 9.19 -4.56
N LEU A 211 -13.20 9.72 -3.39
CA LEU A 211 -11.92 9.41 -2.73
C LEU A 211 -11.90 7.96 -2.26
N MET A 212 -11.03 7.15 -2.86
CA MET A 212 -10.90 5.73 -2.56
C MET A 212 -9.69 5.44 -1.66
N GLN A 213 -8.63 6.24 -1.77
CA GLN A 213 -7.40 6.08 -1.00
C GLN A 213 -6.99 7.39 -0.35
N LEU A 214 -6.82 7.35 0.97
CA LEU A 214 -6.32 8.44 1.78
C LEU A 214 -5.15 7.94 2.64
N ASN A 215 -3.97 8.49 2.39
CA ASN A 215 -2.78 8.19 3.18
C ASN A 215 -2.44 9.41 4.06
N LEU A 216 -2.46 9.22 5.38
CA LEU A 216 -2.14 10.22 6.40
C LEU A 216 -1.04 9.69 7.35
N CYS A 217 -0.25 8.72 6.90
CA CYS A 217 0.79 8.09 7.70
C CYS A 217 1.95 9.03 8.02
N ASN A 218 2.67 8.79 9.11
CA ASN A 218 3.79 9.62 9.58
C ASN A 218 3.42 11.11 9.65
N ASN A 219 2.39 11.42 10.45
CA ASN A 219 1.93 12.77 10.76
C ASN A 219 1.85 12.93 12.30
N LYS A 220 1.17 13.97 12.79
CA LYS A 220 1.04 14.28 14.23
C LYS A 220 -0.41 14.13 14.72
N LEU A 221 -1.17 13.21 14.11
CA LEU A 221 -2.56 13.00 14.47
C LEU A 221 -2.67 12.32 15.85
N GLN A 222 -3.54 12.84 16.71
CA GLN A 222 -3.81 12.29 18.04
C GLN A 222 -5.18 11.61 18.13
N THR A 223 -6.08 11.95 17.20
CA THR A 223 -7.43 11.39 17.13
C THR A 223 -7.76 10.86 15.74
N MET A 224 -8.79 10.02 15.67
CA MET A 224 -9.30 9.53 14.39
C MET A 224 -9.86 10.69 13.55
N PRO A 225 -9.52 10.78 12.24
CA PRO A 225 -10.07 11.81 11.36
C PRO A 225 -11.62 11.78 11.33
N PRO A 226 -12.33 12.85 11.71
CA PRO A 226 -13.78 12.88 11.61
C PRO A 226 -14.24 13.05 10.16
N ASP A 227 -15.48 12.65 9.88
CA ASP A 227 -16.20 12.96 8.63
C ASP A 227 -15.47 12.55 7.33
N LEU A 228 -14.75 11.42 7.37
CA LEU A 228 -14.17 10.81 6.19
C LEU A 228 -15.24 10.34 5.19
N PRO A 229 -14.97 10.39 3.86
CA PRO A 229 -15.96 10.05 2.85
C PRO A 229 -16.24 8.53 2.80
N PRO A 230 -17.51 8.12 2.56
CA PRO A 230 -17.93 6.72 2.58
C PRO A 230 -17.39 5.88 1.41
N SER A 231 -16.79 6.51 0.41
CA SER A 231 -16.14 5.88 -0.75
C SER A 231 -14.76 5.31 -0.45
N LEU A 232 -14.18 5.61 0.72
CA LEU A 232 -12.85 5.14 1.10
C LEU A 232 -12.78 3.62 1.15
N ARG A 233 -11.71 3.11 0.53
CA ARG A 233 -11.33 1.70 0.48
C ARG A 233 -10.00 1.45 1.17
N HIS A 234 -9.08 2.41 1.10
CA HIS A 234 -7.76 2.32 1.71
C HIS A 234 -7.53 3.53 2.61
N LEU A 235 -7.25 3.26 3.88
CA LEU A 235 -6.92 4.27 4.87
C LEU A 235 -5.64 3.88 5.60
N SER A 236 -4.62 4.72 5.47
CA SER A 236 -3.39 4.60 6.27
C SER A 236 -3.26 5.78 7.24
N LEU A 237 -3.17 5.44 8.53
CA LEU A 237 -2.95 6.33 9.68
C LEU A 237 -1.71 5.88 10.46
N GLU A 238 -0.83 5.11 9.84
CA GLU A 238 0.37 4.55 10.47
C GLU A 238 1.30 5.65 10.99
N ASN A 239 2.11 5.36 12.01
CA ASN A 239 3.06 6.34 12.57
C ASN A 239 2.39 7.67 12.95
N ASN A 240 1.37 7.59 13.79
CA ASN A 240 0.73 8.75 14.39
C ASN A 240 0.69 8.57 15.92
N SER A 241 -0.07 9.38 16.63
CA SER A 241 -0.24 9.29 18.09
C SER A 241 -1.68 8.99 18.49
N ILE A 242 -2.43 8.30 17.64
CA ILE A 242 -3.85 7.98 17.87
C ILE A 242 -3.98 7.01 19.03
N SER A 243 -4.77 7.37 20.04
CA SER A 243 -4.94 6.56 21.26
C SER A 243 -6.32 5.93 21.40
N HIS A 244 -7.32 6.46 20.70
CA HIS A 244 -8.70 6.02 20.83
C HIS A 244 -9.44 6.05 19.49
N ILE A 245 -10.25 5.02 19.23
CA ILE A 245 -11.18 4.94 18.11
C ILE A 245 -12.61 5.16 18.67
N PRO A 246 -13.34 6.19 18.22
CA PRO A 246 -14.72 6.40 18.64
C PRO A 246 -15.62 5.19 18.35
N GLU A 247 -16.61 4.95 19.19
CA GLU A 247 -17.61 3.91 18.93
C GLU A 247 -18.30 4.13 17.57
N ASN A 248 -18.54 3.04 16.84
CA ASN A 248 -19.24 3.05 15.55
C ASN A 248 -18.55 3.90 14.46
N TYR A 249 -17.28 4.29 14.64
CA TYR A 249 -16.54 5.12 13.68
C TYR A 249 -16.60 4.57 12.25
N PHE A 250 -16.38 3.26 12.10
CA PHE A 250 -16.33 2.59 10.81
C PHE A 250 -17.71 2.29 10.19
N ASN A 251 -18.83 2.53 10.89
CA ASN A 251 -20.17 2.30 10.32
C ASN A 251 -20.46 3.20 9.11
N ARG A 252 -19.78 4.35 9.02
CA ARG A 252 -19.87 5.29 7.89
C ARG A 252 -18.88 4.98 6.75
N LEU A 253 -17.99 4.01 6.94
CA LEU A 253 -16.93 3.64 6.00
C LEU A 253 -17.08 2.17 5.55
N PRO A 254 -18.22 1.78 4.95
CA PRO A 254 -18.53 0.37 4.65
C PRO A 254 -17.66 -0.24 3.54
N GLN A 255 -16.97 0.61 2.77
CA GLN A 255 -16.16 0.20 1.61
C GLN A 255 -14.69 -0.07 1.96
N ILE A 256 -14.28 0.06 3.24
CA ILE A 256 -12.89 -0.16 3.65
C ILE A 256 -12.48 -1.61 3.37
N ILE A 257 -11.36 -1.74 2.65
CA ILE A 257 -10.69 -2.98 2.24
C ILE A 257 -9.38 -3.14 3.01
N ALA A 258 -8.61 -2.06 3.15
CA ALA A 258 -7.35 -2.07 3.89
C ALA A 258 -7.32 -0.93 4.90
N LEU A 259 -7.05 -1.27 6.16
CA LEU A 259 -6.90 -0.31 7.25
C LEU A 259 -5.53 -0.51 7.90
N ARG A 260 -4.69 0.52 7.81
CA ARG A 260 -3.37 0.52 8.44
C ARG A 260 -3.30 1.58 9.52
N MET A 261 -3.04 1.15 10.74
CA MET A 261 -2.95 1.98 11.94
C MET A 261 -1.78 1.53 12.82
N SER A 262 -0.75 0.93 12.22
CA SER A 262 0.45 0.52 12.92
C SER A 262 1.16 1.74 13.55
N HIS A 263 2.00 1.51 14.57
CA HIS A 263 2.78 2.58 15.21
C HIS A 263 1.90 3.73 15.71
N ASN A 264 0.95 3.40 16.58
CA ASN A 264 0.05 4.34 17.24
C ASN A 264 0.00 4.02 18.75
N ASN A 265 -0.90 4.67 19.48
CA ASN A 265 -1.05 4.51 20.93
C ASN A 265 -2.35 3.77 21.31
N LEU A 266 -2.90 2.95 20.42
CA LEU A 266 -4.18 2.27 20.66
C LEU A 266 -4.03 1.24 21.79
N GLN A 267 -4.87 1.36 22.82
CA GLN A 267 -4.83 0.46 23.98
C GLN A 267 -6.11 -0.36 24.15
N ASN A 268 -7.24 0.32 24.29
CA ASN A 268 -8.54 -0.31 24.49
C ASN A 268 -9.40 -0.05 23.25
N ILE A 269 -9.72 -1.12 22.53
CA ILE A 269 -10.59 -1.07 21.35
C ILE A 269 -11.84 -1.91 21.66
N PRO A 270 -13.06 -1.36 21.49
CA PRO A 270 -14.27 -2.16 21.59
C PRO A 270 -14.21 -3.40 20.68
N HIS A 271 -14.62 -4.56 21.19
CA HIS A 271 -14.44 -5.84 20.50
C HIS A 271 -15.02 -5.89 19.07
N ASN A 272 -16.08 -5.13 18.77
CA ASN A 272 -16.72 -5.09 17.44
C ASN A 272 -16.28 -3.91 16.54
N THR A 273 -15.26 -3.14 16.94
CA THR A 273 -14.82 -1.94 16.19
C THR A 273 -14.53 -2.22 14.71
N PHE A 274 -13.90 -3.36 14.41
CA PHE A 274 -13.49 -3.73 13.05
C PHE A 274 -14.46 -4.70 12.37
N ASN A 275 -15.75 -4.71 12.74
CA ASN A 275 -16.75 -5.52 12.06
C ASN A 275 -17.15 -4.92 10.69
N LEU A 276 -16.19 -4.93 9.77
CA LEU A 276 -16.29 -4.37 8.43
C LEU A 276 -16.53 -5.48 7.40
N PRO A 277 -17.52 -5.34 6.49
CA PRO A 277 -17.91 -6.42 5.59
C PRO A 277 -16.87 -6.70 4.49
N ASN A 278 -16.07 -5.71 4.10
CA ASN A 278 -15.13 -5.79 2.98
C ASN A 278 -13.64 -5.75 3.39
N LEU A 279 -13.36 -5.73 4.70
CA LEU A 279 -11.99 -5.59 5.21
C LEU A 279 -11.18 -6.86 4.93
N LEU A 280 -10.10 -6.73 4.16
CA LEU A 280 -9.18 -7.81 3.79
C LEU A 280 -7.86 -7.74 4.57
N GLU A 281 -7.37 -6.52 4.81
CA GLU A 281 -6.09 -6.27 5.49
C GLU A 281 -6.31 -5.32 6.68
N LEU A 282 -5.88 -5.76 7.86
CA LEU A 282 -5.90 -4.96 9.08
C LEU A 282 -4.51 -4.97 9.71
N ASN A 283 -3.88 -3.80 9.76
CA ASN A 283 -2.61 -3.61 10.43
C ASN A 283 -2.75 -2.71 11.66
N LEU A 284 -2.51 -3.30 12.83
CA LEU A 284 -2.51 -2.67 14.15
C LEU A 284 -1.18 -2.96 14.90
N GLY A 285 -0.13 -3.33 14.18
CA GLY A 285 1.18 -3.58 14.78
C GLY A 285 1.73 -2.36 15.52
N HIS A 286 2.66 -2.54 16.46
CA HIS A 286 3.30 -1.45 17.21
C HIS A 286 2.25 -0.52 17.87
N ASN A 287 1.35 -1.11 18.66
CA ASN A 287 0.35 -0.39 19.46
C ASN A 287 0.46 -0.87 20.93
N LYS A 288 -0.56 -0.59 21.75
CA LYS A 288 -0.59 -0.94 23.18
C LYS A 288 -1.77 -1.86 23.51
N LEU A 289 -2.19 -2.67 22.54
CA LEU A 289 -3.35 -3.55 22.69
C LEU A 289 -3.07 -4.64 23.72
N LYS A 290 -3.98 -4.82 24.68
CA LYS A 290 -3.88 -5.87 25.71
C LYS A 290 -4.76 -7.07 25.42
N GLU A 291 -5.83 -6.85 24.65
CA GLU A 291 -6.84 -7.85 24.33
C GLU A 291 -7.04 -7.93 22.82
N VAL A 292 -7.42 -9.12 22.36
CA VAL A 292 -7.87 -9.34 20.98
C VAL A 292 -9.32 -8.91 20.79
N PHE A 293 -9.74 -8.79 19.54
CA PHE A 293 -11.06 -8.30 19.14
C PHE A 293 -11.72 -9.25 18.14
N TYR A 294 -13.00 -9.00 17.82
CA TYR A 294 -13.74 -9.78 16.83
C TYR A 294 -13.13 -9.65 15.44
N ILE A 295 -12.93 -10.78 14.78
CA ILE A 295 -12.39 -10.82 13.42
C ILE A 295 -13.55 -10.85 12.41
N PRO A 296 -13.67 -9.87 11.49
CA PRO A 296 -14.73 -9.91 10.49
C PRO A 296 -14.52 -11.04 9.48
N ARG A 297 -15.60 -11.46 8.82
CA ARG A 297 -15.59 -12.63 7.93
C ARG A 297 -14.62 -12.47 6.75
N SER A 298 -14.49 -11.27 6.22
CA SER A 298 -13.69 -10.96 5.03
C SER A 298 -12.19 -10.86 5.30
N LEU A 299 -11.76 -10.70 6.56
CA LEU A 299 -10.35 -10.45 6.88
C LEU A 299 -9.48 -11.62 6.45
N GLN A 300 -8.40 -11.33 5.72
CA GLN A 300 -7.43 -12.31 5.25
C GLN A 300 -6.11 -12.16 6.01
N HIS A 301 -5.62 -10.94 6.17
CA HIS A 301 -4.34 -10.65 6.81
C HIS A 301 -4.51 -9.78 8.05
N LEU A 302 -4.04 -10.28 9.19
CA LEU A 302 -4.06 -9.60 10.48
C LEU A 302 -2.63 -9.40 11.00
N TYR A 303 -2.27 -8.14 11.22
CA TYR A 303 -0.99 -7.73 11.82
C TYR A 303 -1.27 -7.07 13.17
N ILE A 304 -0.82 -7.71 14.24
CA ILE A 304 -0.93 -7.27 15.64
C ILE A 304 0.38 -7.49 16.40
N GLU A 305 1.51 -7.48 15.68
CA GLU A 305 2.86 -7.53 16.25
C GLU A 305 3.15 -6.33 17.17
N ASP A 306 4.14 -6.48 18.04
CA ASP A 306 4.60 -5.44 18.97
C ASP A 306 3.43 -4.73 19.69
N ASN A 307 2.68 -5.52 20.44
CA ASN A 307 1.58 -5.08 21.28
C ASN A 307 1.75 -5.67 22.70
N GLU A 308 0.80 -5.41 23.59
CA GLU A 308 0.83 -5.87 24.98
C GLU A 308 -0.07 -7.10 25.22
N ILE A 309 -0.32 -7.93 24.20
CA ILE A 309 -1.26 -9.04 24.28
C ILE A 309 -0.63 -10.20 25.05
N GLU A 310 -1.25 -10.60 26.15
CA GLU A 310 -0.78 -11.71 26.99
C GLU A 310 -1.42 -13.05 26.58
N ASN A 311 -2.69 -13.03 26.18
CA ASN A 311 -3.45 -14.23 25.84
C ASN A 311 -4.41 -13.95 24.67
N ILE A 312 -4.51 -14.91 23.74
CA ILE A 312 -5.43 -14.82 22.60
C ILE A 312 -6.70 -15.63 22.90
N ASN A 313 -7.79 -14.93 23.21
CA ASN A 313 -9.09 -15.55 23.46
C ASN A 313 -9.86 -15.78 22.16
N VAL A 314 -9.89 -17.03 21.70
CA VAL A 314 -10.57 -17.42 20.46
C VAL A 314 -12.07 -17.12 20.49
N THR A 315 -12.73 -17.18 21.65
CA THR A 315 -14.16 -16.87 21.80
C THR A 315 -14.46 -15.40 21.51
N VAL A 316 -13.51 -14.49 21.78
CA VAL A 316 -13.64 -13.06 21.46
C VAL A 316 -13.43 -12.83 19.96
N MET A 317 -12.42 -13.47 19.37
CA MET A 317 -12.16 -13.41 17.93
C MET A 317 -13.31 -14.00 17.11
N CYS A 318 -13.95 -15.03 17.66
CA CYS A 318 -14.99 -15.83 17.02
C CYS A 318 -16.03 -16.32 18.03
N PRO A 319 -17.08 -15.52 18.29
CA PRO A 319 -18.12 -15.89 19.25
C PRO A 319 -19.07 -16.96 18.71
N THR A 320 -19.23 -17.07 17.39
CA THR A 320 -20.15 -18.01 16.74
C THR A 320 -19.48 -18.73 15.57
N LEU A 321 -19.75 -20.04 15.47
CA LEU A 321 -19.32 -20.87 14.34
C LEU A 321 -20.43 -20.89 13.29
N ASP A 322 -20.11 -20.52 12.06
CA ASP A 322 -21.01 -20.58 10.90
C ASP A 322 -20.34 -21.39 9.77
N PRO A 323 -20.63 -22.70 9.67
CA PRO A 323 -20.00 -23.58 8.69
C PRO A 323 -20.33 -23.24 7.23
N LEU A 324 -21.45 -22.55 6.98
CA LEU A 324 -21.87 -22.18 5.62
C LEU A 324 -21.11 -20.97 5.09
N ASN A 325 -20.57 -20.16 5.99
CA ASN A 325 -19.91 -18.93 5.64
C ASN A 325 -18.63 -18.76 6.48
N ILE A 326 -17.59 -19.47 6.02
CA ILE A 326 -16.29 -19.51 6.67
C ILE A 326 -15.61 -18.13 6.70
N LYS A 327 -14.86 -17.87 7.78
CA LYS A 327 -14.00 -16.69 7.88
C LYS A 327 -12.76 -16.87 6.99
N GLN A 328 -12.34 -15.80 6.32
CA GLN A 328 -11.31 -15.81 5.27
C GLN A 328 -9.88 -15.61 5.78
N LEU A 329 -9.66 -15.68 7.10
CA LEU A 329 -8.37 -15.37 7.70
C LEU A 329 -7.32 -16.41 7.28
N THR A 330 -6.24 -15.95 6.64
CA THR A 330 -5.15 -16.79 6.12
C THR A 330 -3.83 -16.57 6.86
N TYR A 331 -3.60 -15.35 7.35
CA TYR A 331 -2.33 -14.94 7.96
C TYR A 331 -2.56 -14.13 9.23
N ILE A 332 -1.82 -14.48 10.28
CA ILE A 332 -1.78 -13.74 11.55
C ILE A 332 -0.32 -13.50 11.93
N ARG A 333 0.02 -12.26 12.23
CA ARG A 333 1.32 -11.86 12.79
C ARG A 333 1.16 -11.36 14.22
N VAL A 334 1.83 -12.00 15.18
CA VAL A 334 1.70 -11.80 16.64
C VAL A 334 3.06 -11.81 17.37
N ASP A 335 4.16 -11.59 16.65
CA ASP A 335 5.48 -11.44 17.26
C ASP A 335 5.58 -10.18 18.13
N GLN A 336 6.58 -10.15 19.00
CA GLN A 336 6.84 -9.06 19.96
C GLN A 336 5.67 -8.74 20.91
N ASN A 337 4.79 -9.71 21.17
CA ASN A 337 3.76 -9.62 22.20
C ASN A 337 4.23 -10.26 23.52
N LYS A 338 3.32 -10.48 24.47
CA LYS A 338 3.59 -11.09 25.78
C LYS A 338 2.99 -12.49 25.88
N LEU A 339 2.88 -13.21 24.76
CA LEU A 339 2.24 -14.52 24.72
C LEU A 339 3.08 -15.57 25.45
N MET A 340 2.45 -16.27 26.40
CA MET A 340 3.09 -17.38 27.13
C MET A 340 2.89 -18.74 26.45
N SER A 341 1.93 -18.83 25.54
CA SER A 341 1.61 -20.07 24.82
C SER A 341 1.04 -19.77 23.43
N PRO A 342 1.11 -20.72 22.49
CA PRO A 342 0.49 -20.57 21.18
C PRO A 342 -1.03 -20.39 21.27
N ILE A 343 -1.64 -19.91 20.19
CA ILE A 343 -3.11 -19.79 20.07
C ILE A 343 -3.72 -21.19 20.20
N SER A 344 -4.82 -21.29 20.94
CA SER A 344 -5.56 -22.55 21.08
C SER A 344 -5.90 -23.16 19.72
N THR A 345 -5.74 -24.48 19.59
CA THR A 345 -6.10 -25.23 18.37
C THR A 345 -7.58 -25.11 18.00
N TYR A 346 -8.44 -24.68 18.93
CA TYR A 346 -9.84 -24.35 18.62
C TYR A 346 -9.99 -23.22 17.59
N ALA A 347 -8.97 -22.37 17.43
CA ALA A 347 -8.96 -21.32 16.41
C ALA A 347 -9.18 -21.87 15.00
N PHE A 348 -8.64 -23.06 14.67
CA PHE A 348 -8.76 -23.65 13.33
C PHE A 348 -10.19 -24.11 12.99
N PHE A 349 -11.06 -24.34 13.97
CA PHE A 349 -12.48 -24.60 13.69
C PHE A 349 -13.21 -23.33 13.23
N CYS A 350 -12.82 -22.17 13.75
CA CYS A 350 -13.40 -20.91 13.31
C CYS A 350 -12.72 -20.32 12.08
N PHE A 351 -11.40 -20.49 11.98
CA PHE A 351 -10.56 -19.95 10.92
C PHE A 351 -9.88 -21.11 10.16
N PRO A 352 -10.64 -21.89 9.37
CA PRO A 352 -10.13 -23.08 8.71
C PRO A 352 -9.13 -22.79 7.58
N LEU A 353 -9.00 -21.52 7.17
CA LEU A 353 -8.14 -21.08 6.07
C LEU A 353 -6.79 -20.52 6.55
N ILE A 354 -6.52 -20.49 7.86
CA ILE A 354 -5.22 -20.05 8.39
C ILE A 354 -4.12 -20.97 7.84
N ARG A 355 -3.15 -20.36 7.16
CA ARG A 355 -1.95 -21.02 6.65
C ARG A 355 -0.74 -20.74 7.55
N THR A 356 -0.64 -19.51 8.04
CA THR A 356 0.53 -19.06 8.80
C THR A 356 0.09 -18.25 10.01
N ILE A 357 0.64 -18.58 11.17
CA ILE A 357 0.62 -17.74 12.36
C ILE A 357 2.07 -17.47 12.71
N TYR A 358 2.55 -16.24 12.51
CA TYR A 358 3.92 -15.87 12.82
C TYR A 358 4.01 -15.41 14.28
N TYR A 359 4.64 -16.23 15.12
CA TYR A 359 4.84 -15.93 16.55
C TYR A 359 6.15 -15.20 16.85
N GLY A 360 7.18 -15.33 16.01
CA GLY A 360 8.50 -14.73 16.25
C GLY A 360 9.00 -14.86 17.71
N GLU A 361 9.65 -13.81 18.19
CA GLU A 361 10.04 -13.67 19.60
C GLU A 361 8.93 -13.01 20.42
N GLN A 362 8.83 -13.34 21.70
CA GLN A 362 7.86 -12.73 22.63
C GLN A 362 8.60 -11.97 23.74
N ASN A 363 8.11 -10.78 24.08
CA ASN A 363 8.64 -9.86 25.07
C ASN A 363 8.15 -10.22 26.49
N VAL A 364 8.50 -11.44 26.93
CA VAL A 364 8.16 -11.94 28.27
C VAL A 364 9.25 -11.54 29.25
N THR A 365 8.89 -10.98 30.40
CA THR A 365 9.78 -10.47 31.46
C THR A 365 10.58 -11.54 32.22
N VAL A 366 10.57 -12.79 31.76
CA VAL A 366 11.47 -13.83 32.28
C VAL A 366 12.80 -13.66 31.55
N ASN A 367 13.93 -13.83 32.24
CA ASN A 367 15.32 -13.55 31.79
C ASN A 367 15.82 -14.19 30.46
N ARG A 368 14.94 -14.69 29.58
CA ARG A 368 15.19 -15.04 28.18
C ARG A 368 13.92 -14.81 27.35
N PRO A 369 14.02 -14.23 26.13
CA PRO A 369 12.89 -14.22 25.19
C PRO A 369 12.41 -15.65 24.95
N THR A 370 11.10 -15.88 25.07
CA THR A 370 10.51 -17.19 24.79
C THR A 370 10.14 -17.24 23.32
N GLN A 371 10.87 -18.03 22.53
CA GLN A 371 10.48 -18.27 21.14
C GLN A 371 9.34 -19.29 21.13
N LEU A 372 8.12 -18.81 20.89
CA LEU A 372 7.00 -19.70 20.64
C LEU A 372 7.19 -20.29 19.24
N ARG A 373 7.46 -21.59 19.18
CA ARG A 373 7.50 -22.28 17.88
C ARG A 373 6.10 -22.28 17.29
N THR A 374 6.02 -22.01 15.99
CA THR A 374 4.82 -22.32 15.21
C THR A 374 4.48 -23.79 15.46
N PRO A 375 3.26 -24.12 15.92
CA PRO A 375 2.81 -25.49 15.76
C PRO A 375 2.78 -25.72 14.26
N VAL A 376 3.77 -26.45 13.75
CA VAL A 376 3.78 -26.95 12.38
C VAL A 376 2.69 -28.00 12.32
N PHE A 377 1.45 -27.55 12.17
CA PHE A 377 0.42 -28.41 11.62
C PHE A 377 0.74 -28.54 10.15
N ARG A 378 1.56 -29.56 9.82
CA ARG A 378 1.39 -30.22 8.53
C ARG A 378 -0.07 -30.66 8.52
N ARG A 379 -0.89 -29.95 7.76
CA ARG A 379 -2.14 -30.51 7.28
C ARG A 379 -1.78 -31.88 6.68
N PHE A 380 -2.64 -32.88 6.83
CA PHE A 380 -2.48 -34.12 6.08
C PHE A 380 -2.30 -33.73 4.61
N LEU A 381 -1.06 -33.88 4.12
CA LEU A 381 -0.72 -33.62 2.74
C LEU A 381 -1.65 -34.49 1.88
N THR A 382 -2.13 -33.95 0.77
CA THR A 382 -2.75 -34.83 -0.23
C THR A 382 -1.71 -35.86 -0.68
N PRO A 383 -2.12 -37.04 -1.18
CA PRO A 383 -1.16 -38.02 -1.70
C PRO A 383 -0.20 -37.44 -2.75
N GLU A 384 -0.66 -36.44 -3.50
CA GLU A 384 0.11 -35.69 -4.51
C GLU A 384 1.21 -34.83 -3.86
N GLU A 385 0.90 -34.13 -2.76
CA GLU A 385 1.87 -33.31 -2.01
C GLU A 385 2.88 -34.16 -1.21
N PHE A 386 2.56 -35.44 -0.91
CA PHE A 386 3.49 -36.37 -0.26
C PHE A 386 4.57 -36.86 -1.23
N GLN A 387 4.22 -37.01 -2.51
CA GLN A 387 5.11 -37.52 -3.55
C GLN A 387 6.17 -36.48 -3.95
N GLU A 388 5.79 -35.20 -4.03
CA GLU A 388 6.75 -34.10 -4.20
C GLU A 388 7.73 -33.93 -3.02
N ALA A 389 7.36 -34.40 -1.82
CA ALA A 389 8.21 -34.33 -0.64
C ALA A 389 9.24 -35.48 -0.54
N GLU A 390 8.96 -36.64 -1.12
CA GLU A 390 9.91 -37.75 -1.23
C GLU A 390 10.96 -37.50 -2.31
N ASP A 391 10.56 -36.95 -3.46
CA ASP A 391 11.47 -36.66 -4.58
C ASP A 391 12.52 -35.58 -4.24
N ASN A 392 12.22 -34.68 -3.29
CA ASN A 392 13.15 -33.66 -2.80
C ASN A 392 14.12 -34.16 -1.71
N HIS A 393 13.93 -35.37 -1.16
CA HIS A 393 14.79 -35.92 -0.11
C HIS A 393 15.91 -36.82 -0.65
N GLU A 394 15.82 -37.29 -1.90
CA GLU A 394 16.89 -38.09 -2.55
C GLU A 394 17.99 -37.24 -3.20
N THR A 395 17.78 -35.94 -3.42
CA THR A 395 18.77 -35.06 -4.06
C THR A 395 19.71 -34.32 -3.10
N LEU A 396 19.43 -34.31 -1.78
CA LEU A 396 20.27 -33.59 -0.79
C LEU A 396 21.25 -34.48 -0.02
N THR A 397 21.37 -35.77 -0.32
CA THR A 397 22.28 -36.70 0.39
C THR A 397 23.60 -36.99 -0.34
N GLN A 398 23.94 -36.25 -1.40
CA GLN A 398 25.20 -36.42 -2.14
C GLN A 398 26.19 -35.25 -2.10
N GLU A 399 25.87 -34.13 -1.45
CA GLU A 399 26.78 -32.98 -1.35
C GLU A 399 26.87 -32.49 0.11
N THR A 400 27.56 -33.24 0.97
CA THR A 400 28.23 -32.76 2.21
C THR A 400 29.01 -33.92 2.85
N GLU A 401 29.97 -34.46 2.12
CA GLU A 401 31.13 -35.14 2.71
C GLU A 401 32.35 -34.25 2.45
N GLU A 402 32.62 -33.31 3.36
CA GLU A 402 33.96 -32.81 3.71
C GLU A 402 33.83 -31.81 4.86
N ASP A 403 34.74 -31.92 5.84
CA ASP A 403 34.94 -31.06 7.03
C ASP A 403 34.00 -31.25 8.23
N HIS A 404 34.32 -32.23 9.09
CA HIS A 404 34.97 -31.96 10.38
C HIS A 404 35.21 -33.25 11.17
N GLU A 405 36.48 -33.65 11.27
CA GLU A 405 36.98 -34.54 12.33
C GLU A 405 37.03 -33.82 13.68
N ALA A 406 36.88 -34.62 14.75
CA ALA A 406 37.15 -34.37 16.17
C ALA A 406 36.04 -33.67 16.99
N GLU A 407 35.19 -34.47 17.64
CA GLU A 407 35.44 -34.91 19.02
C GLU A 407 34.45 -36.02 19.42
N ASP A 408 35.01 -37.17 19.76
CA ASP A 408 34.32 -38.36 20.24
C ASP A 408 33.91 -38.26 21.71
N SER A 409 32.85 -39.02 22.03
CA SER A 409 32.41 -39.50 23.34
C SER A 409 31.40 -38.59 24.09
N TYR A 410 30.23 -39.04 24.54
CA TYR A 410 29.77 -40.37 24.94
C TYR A 410 28.28 -40.58 24.58
N PHE A 411 27.98 -41.74 24.00
CA PHE A 411 26.67 -42.37 23.99
C PHE A 411 26.36 -42.97 25.39
N HIS A 412 25.11 -42.84 25.88
CA HIS A 412 24.23 -44.01 26.13
C HIS A 412 22.82 -43.62 26.64
N PRO A 413 21.81 -44.52 26.53
CA PRO A 413 20.42 -44.19 26.22
C PRO A 413 19.47 -44.63 27.37
N TYR A 414 18.16 -44.50 27.12
CA TYR A 414 17.02 -44.89 27.96
C TYR A 414 16.65 -43.90 29.09
N TYR A 415 15.63 -43.07 28.84
CA TYR A 415 14.26 -43.24 29.37
C TYR A 415 13.27 -42.34 28.63
#